data_AF-A0AAN7CUW3-F1
#
_entry.id   AF-A0AAN7CUW3-F1
#
_cell.length_a   1.000
_cell.length_b   1.000
_cell.length_c   1.000
_cell.angle_alpha   90.00
_cell.angle_beta   90.00
_cell.angle_gamma   90.00
#
_symmetry.space_group_name_H-M   'P 1'
#
loop_
_entity.id
_entity.type
_entity.pdbx_description
1 polymer ?
#
loop_
_entity_poly.entity_id
_entity_poly.type
_entity_poly.pdbx_seq_one_letter_code
_entity_poly.pdbx_strand_id
1 'polypeptide(L)'
;DKSSSAELSEAINSMFRWYRDAEVCYASLSDVDADENPHSEASSFRKARWFSRGWMLQELIAPGVVYFNGAGWKQIGSWETLLNLIVDITQISASYFTTGDLTQFSAAHPDLCITCC
;
A
#
# COMPACT_ATOMS: atom_id res chain seq x y z
N ASP A 1 -1.18 15.68 -27.44
CA ASP A 1 -1.82 15.20 -26.21
C ASP A 1 -1.61 16.16 -25.06
N LYS A 2 -2.69 16.79 -24.61
CA LYS A 2 -2.75 17.61 -23.38
C LYS A 2 -3.97 17.26 -22.51
N SER A 3 -4.90 16.46 -23.03
CA SER A 3 -6.01 15.90 -22.25
C SER A 3 -5.53 14.77 -21.34
N SER A 4 -4.65 13.88 -21.83
CA SER A 4 -4.19 12.74 -21.05
C SER A 4 -3.44 13.11 -19.77
N SER A 5 -2.69 14.23 -19.74
CA SER A 5 -2.00 14.65 -18.52
C SER A 5 -2.93 15.25 -17.48
N ALA A 6 -3.95 16.00 -17.92
CA ALA A 6 -4.92 16.64 -17.02
C ALA A 6 -5.87 15.60 -16.41
N GLU A 7 -6.39 14.67 -17.24
CA GLU A 7 -7.22 13.55 -16.79
C GLU A 7 -6.45 12.63 -15.83
N LEU A 8 -5.18 12.37 -16.13
CA LEU A 8 -4.29 11.58 -15.27
C LEU A 8 -4.07 12.28 -13.92
N SER A 9 -3.75 13.56 -13.92
CA SER A 9 -3.58 14.34 -12.68
C SER A 9 -4.88 14.45 -11.88
N GLU A 10 -6.04 14.60 -12.51
CA GLU A 10 -7.34 14.63 -11.82
C GLU A 10 -7.71 13.28 -11.22
N ALA A 11 -7.45 12.16 -11.92
CA ALA A 11 -7.70 10.82 -11.41
C ALA A 11 -6.80 10.51 -10.19
N ILE A 12 -5.52 10.88 -10.26
CA ILE A 12 -4.56 10.73 -9.16
C ILE A 12 -4.99 11.58 -7.96
N ASN A 13 -5.31 12.86 -8.20
CA ASN A 13 -5.74 13.76 -7.13
C ASN A 13 -7.07 13.31 -6.49
N SER A 14 -7.98 12.73 -7.26
CA SER A 14 -9.27 12.23 -6.76
C SER A 14 -9.09 10.98 -5.91
N MET A 15 -8.27 10.02 -6.36
CA MET A 15 -7.97 8.82 -5.60
C MET A 15 -7.21 9.12 -4.31
N PHE A 16 -6.26 10.05 -4.38
CA PHE A 16 -5.53 10.51 -3.19
C PHE A 16 -6.45 11.09 -2.13
N ARG A 17 -7.42 11.94 -2.51
CA ARG A 17 -8.41 12.46 -1.55
C ARG A 17 -9.21 11.34 -0.90
N TRP A 18 -9.61 10.33 -1.67
CA TRP A 18 -10.36 9.19 -1.13
C TRP A 18 -9.56 8.37 -0.12
N TYR A 19 -8.27 8.19 -0.35
CA TYR A 19 -7.40 7.50 0.62
C TYR A 19 -7.04 8.36 1.83
N ARG A 20 -6.82 9.65 1.63
CA ARG A 20 -6.50 10.60 2.69
C ARG A 20 -7.68 10.84 3.62
N ASP A 21 -8.88 10.90 3.07
CA ASP A 21 -10.09 11.16 3.82
C ASP A 21 -10.70 9.87 4.41
N ALA A 22 -10.11 8.70 4.11
CA ALA A 22 -10.47 7.42 4.71
C ALA A 22 -9.94 7.30 6.14
N GLU A 23 -10.76 6.77 7.04
CA GLU A 23 -10.39 6.49 8.42
C GLU A 23 -9.50 5.25 8.51
N VAL A 24 -9.76 4.25 7.65
CA VAL A 24 -9.01 2.99 7.61
C VAL A 24 -8.97 2.41 6.21
N CYS A 25 -7.85 1.78 5.87
CA CYS A 25 -7.69 0.99 4.66
C CYS A 25 -7.27 -0.45 4.95
N TYR A 26 -7.71 -1.37 4.10
CA TYR A 26 -7.42 -2.80 4.19
C TYR A 26 -6.75 -3.27 2.91
N ALA A 27 -5.51 -3.73 3.01
CA ALA A 27 -4.75 -4.32 1.92
C ALA A 27 -4.87 -5.85 1.97
N SER A 28 -5.34 -6.44 0.86
CA SER A 28 -5.49 -7.89 0.72
C SER A 28 -4.34 -8.50 -0.08
N LEU A 29 -3.60 -9.39 0.58
CA LEU A 29 -2.43 -10.12 0.09
C LEU A 29 -2.82 -11.59 -0.09
N SER A 30 -3.51 -11.89 -1.20
CA SER A 30 -4.05 -13.24 -1.45
C SER A 30 -2.99 -14.34 -1.52
N ASP A 31 -1.73 -13.98 -1.77
CA ASP A 31 -0.57 -14.87 -1.86
C ASP A 31 0.22 -14.99 -0.54
N VAL A 32 -0.30 -14.43 0.56
CA VAL A 32 0.32 -14.49 1.89
C VAL A 32 -0.51 -15.37 2.82
N ASP A 33 0.15 -16.29 3.52
CA ASP A 33 -0.46 -17.05 4.61
C ASP A 33 -0.37 -16.23 5.91
N ALA A 34 -1.53 -15.88 6.47
CA ALA A 34 -1.61 -15.08 7.68
C ALA A 34 -1.38 -15.87 8.98
N ASP A 35 -1.26 -17.21 8.91
CA ASP A 35 -0.84 -18.05 10.04
C ASP A 35 0.68 -18.11 10.22
N GLU A 36 1.44 -17.68 9.21
CA GLU A 36 2.90 -17.63 9.31
C GLU A 36 3.38 -16.47 10.18
N ASN A 37 4.57 -16.62 10.76
CA ASN A 37 5.26 -15.47 11.36
C ASN A 37 5.78 -14.55 10.23
N PRO A 38 5.24 -13.32 10.07
CA PRO A 38 5.63 -12.43 8.98
C PRO A 38 7.10 -12.02 9.06
N HIS A 39 7.71 -12.01 10.26
CA HIS A 39 9.12 -11.65 10.48
C HIS A 39 10.10 -12.77 10.11
N SER A 40 9.63 -13.99 9.80
CA SER A 40 10.52 -15.04 9.31
C SER A 40 11.12 -14.67 7.96
N GLU A 41 12.42 -14.89 7.76
CA GLU A 41 13.12 -14.65 6.49
C GLU A 41 12.49 -15.39 5.30
N ALA A 42 11.86 -16.53 5.56
CA ALA A 42 11.22 -17.34 4.54
C ALA A 42 9.72 -17.04 4.34
N SER A 43 9.14 -16.08 5.10
CA SER A 43 7.70 -15.84 5.13
C SER A 43 7.14 -15.49 3.76
N SER A 44 5.90 -15.92 3.51
CA SER A 44 5.14 -15.52 2.33
C SER A 44 4.91 -14.01 2.30
N PHE A 45 4.81 -13.35 3.47
CA PHE A 45 4.73 -11.89 3.57
C PHE A 45 5.95 -11.20 2.93
N ARG A 46 7.18 -11.57 3.29
CA ARG A 46 8.39 -10.98 2.69
C ARG A 46 8.47 -11.17 1.17
N LYS A 47 7.84 -12.22 0.65
CA LYS A 47 7.82 -12.60 -0.77
C LYS A 47 6.55 -12.15 -1.49
N ALA A 48 5.65 -11.44 -0.82
CA ALA A 48 4.35 -11.09 -1.38
C ALA A 48 4.55 -10.28 -2.66
N ARG A 49 3.77 -10.61 -3.71
CA ARG A 49 3.83 -9.88 -4.99
C ARG A 49 3.50 -8.40 -4.84
N TRP A 50 2.81 -8.03 -3.77
CA TRP A 50 2.54 -6.64 -3.44
C TRP A 50 3.83 -5.81 -3.31
N PHE A 51 4.93 -6.37 -2.77
CA PHE A 51 6.21 -5.67 -2.66
C PHE A 51 6.94 -5.48 -4.00
N SER A 52 6.64 -6.29 -5.01
CA SER A 52 7.24 -6.19 -6.35
C SER A 52 6.42 -5.37 -7.34
N ARG A 53 5.19 -4.98 -6.97
CA ARG A 53 4.38 -4.04 -7.74
C ARG A 53 4.90 -2.64 -7.42
N GLY A 54 5.53 -1.97 -8.39
CA GLY A 54 6.10 -0.61 -8.27
C GLY A 54 5.12 0.52 -7.88
N TRP A 55 3.90 0.17 -7.47
CA TRP A 55 2.79 1.04 -7.06
C TRP A 55 2.50 0.99 -5.55
N MET A 56 3.10 0.05 -4.80
CA MET A 56 2.90 -0.10 -3.35
C MET A 56 3.17 1.22 -2.57
N LEU A 57 4.06 2.08 -3.09
CA LEU A 57 4.34 3.37 -2.50
C LEU A 57 3.18 4.37 -2.61
N GLN A 58 2.37 4.32 -3.68
CA GLN A 58 1.24 5.24 -3.87
C GLN A 58 0.01 4.85 -3.04
N GLU A 59 -0.11 3.55 -2.77
CA GLU A 59 -1.15 2.94 -1.95
C GLU A 59 -0.92 3.13 -0.44
N LEU A 60 0.34 3.31 -0.03
CA LEU A 60 0.73 3.37 1.38
C LEU A 60 0.78 4.78 1.97
N ILE A 61 0.96 5.82 1.14
CA ILE A 61 1.24 7.17 1.62
C ILE A 61 -0.04 7.95 1.97
N ALA A 62 -1.22 7.44 1.60
CA ALA A 62 -2.44 8.22 1.69
C ALA A 62 -3.32 7.93 2.93
N PRO A 63 -3.44 6.71 3.48
CA PRO A 63 -4.28 6.47 4.67
C PRO A 63 -3.55 6.71 6.00
N GLY A 64 -4.26 7.21 7.01
CA GLY A 64 -3.75 7.29 8.38
C GLY A 64 -3.54 5.91 9.05
N VAL A 65 -4.31 4.90 8.63
CA VAL A 65 -4.26 3.53 9.18
C VAL A 65 -4.49 2.50 8.06
N VAL A 66 -3.55 1.55 7.90
CA VAL A 66 -3.69 0.42 6.96
C VAL A 66 -3.60 -0.91 7.71
N TYR A 67 -4.48 -1.86 7.42
CA TYR A 67 -4.42 -3.25 7.88
C TYR A 67 -4.08 -4.19 6.73
N PHE A 68 -3.14 -5.11 6.99
CA PHE A 68 -2.73 -6.15 6.07
C PHE A 68 -3.48 -7.43 6.35
N ASN A 69 -4.14 -7.96 5.34
CA ASN A 69 -4.87 -9.21 5.39
C ASN A 69 -4.26 -10.20 4.39
N GLY A 70 -4.00 -11.43 4.82
CA GLY A 70 -3.54 -12.52 3.95
C GLY A 70 -4.69 -13.22 3.24
N ALA A 71 -4.41 -14.42 2.75
CA ALA A 71 -5.39 -15.31 2.14
C ALA A 71 -6.59 -15.51 3.08
N GLY A 72 -7.80 -15.48 2.50
CA GLY A 72 -9.04 -15.61 3.27
C GLY A 72 -9.39 -14.41 4.15
N TRP A 73 -8.84 -13.22 3.87
CA TRP A 73 -9.09 -11.99 4.63
C TRP A 73 -8.65 -12.05 6.10
N LYS A 74 -7.68 -12.92 6.39
CA LYS A 74 -7.16 -13.08 7.74
C LYS A 74 -6.11 -12.02 8.04
N GLN A 75 -6.28 -11.32 9.15
CA GLN A 75 -5.39 -10.23 9.52
C GLN A 75 -3.98 -10.73 9.85
N ILE A 76 -2.97 -10.06 9.26
CA ILE A 76 -1.54 -10.25 9.51
C ILE A 76 -1.06 -9.21 10.51
N GLY A 77 -1.45 -7.94 10.33
CA GLY A 77 -1.04 -6.83 11.19
C GLY A 77 -1.47 -5.47 10.65
N SER A 78 -1.25 -4.41 11.43
CA SER A 78 -1.41 -3.04 10.98
C SER A 78 -0.11 -2.48 10.39
N TRP A 79 -0.21 -1.37 9.66
CA TRP A 79 0.91 -0.56 9.20
C TRP A 79 1.89 -0.26 10.33
N GLU A 80 1.40 0.21 11.48
CA GLU A 80 2.26 0.52 12.63
C GLU A 80 3.06 -0.70 13.11
N THR A 81 2.41 -1.87 13.18
CA THR A 81 3.06 -3.09 13.66
C THR A 81 4.05 -3.68 12.66
N LEU A 82 3.81 -3.47 11.37
CA LEU A 82 4.62 -4.06 10.29
C LEU A 82 5.59 -3.05 9.65
N LEU A 83 5.58 -1.77 10.07
CA LEU A 83 6.38 -0.70 9.46
C LEU A 83 7.86 -1.07 9.36
N ASN A 84 8.47 -1.53 10.44
CA ASN A 84 9.88 -1.91 10.44
C ASN A 84 10.18 -3.08 9.50
N LEU A 85 9.26 -4.05 9.40
CA LEU A 85 9.38 -5.17 8.48
C LEU A 85 9.23 -4.71 7.02
N ILE A 86 8.31 -3.80 6.75
CA ILE A 86 8.09 -3.22 5.42
C ILE A 86 9.30 -2.38 5.00
N VAL A 87 9.86 -1.58 5.90
CA VAL A 87 11.12 -0.83 5.66
C VAL A 87 12.26 -1.80 5.35
N ASP A 88 12.38 -2.90 6.10
CA ASP A 88 13.39 -3.94 5.86
C ASP A 88 13.20 -4.66 4.51
N ILE A 89 11.97 -4.99 4.11
CA ILE A 89 11.70 -5.63 2.81
C ILE A 89 11.97 -4.67 1.65
N THR A 90 11.52 -3.43 1.78
CA THR A 90 11.50 -2.47 0.66
C THR A 90 12.77 -1.64 0.56
N GLN A 91 13.54 -1.54 1.66
CA GLN A 91 14.65 -0.62 1.82
C GLN A 91 14.26 0.86 1.63
N ILE A 92 12.95 1.17 1.70
CA ILE A 92 12.43 2.53 1.66
C ILE A 92 12.37 3.06 3.09
N SER A 93 13.01 4.21 3.35
CA SER A 93 13.02 4.83 4.67
C SER A 93 11.59 5.11 5.16
N ALA A 94 11.33 4.86 6.45
CA ALA A 94 10.09 5.24 7.12
C ALA A 94 9.73 6.73 6.91
N SER A 95 10.75 7.59 6.73
CA SER A 95 10.57 9.03 6.49
C SER A 95 9.87 9.34 5.16
N TYR A 96 9.97 8.48 4.15
CA TYR A 96 9.27 8.66 2.87
C TYR A 96 7.76 8.45 3.00
N PHE A 97 7.32 7.68 3.99
CA PHE A 97 5.92 7.43 4.26
C PHE A 97 5.27 8.49 5.16
N THR A 98 6.06 9.43 5.70
CA THR A 98 5.59 10.49 6.61
C THR A 98 5.56 11.89 5.98
N THR A 99 6.26 12.11 4.86
CA THR A 99 6.37 13.44 4.23
C THR A 99 5.23 13.78 3.26
N GLY A 100 4.47 12.79 2.78
CA GLY A 100 3.26 13.03 1.96
C GLY A 100 3.49 13.72 0.61
N ASP A 101 4.73 13.91 0.16
CA ASP A 101 5.02 14.52 -1.14
C ASP A 101 4.96 13.47 -2.25
N LEU A 102 3.83 13.44 -2.94
CA LEU A 102 3.49 12.48 -3.98
C LEU A 102 3.50 13.08 -5.39
N THR A 103 4.04 14.28 -5.57
CA THR A 103 4.06 15.00 -6.87
C THR A 103 4.84 14.26 -7.97
N GLN A 104 5.51 13.15 -7.65
CA GLN A 104 6.32 12.35 -8.57
C GLN A 104 5.61 11.10 -9.14
N PHE A 105 4.34 10.88 -8.83
CA PHE A 105 3.68 9.59 -9.07
C PHE A 105 2.48 9.70 -10.01
N SER A 106 2.45 8.88 -11.07
CA SER A 106 1.69 9.18 -12.30
C SER A 106 0.74 8.10 -12.82
N ALA A 107 0.19 7.16 -12.04
CA ALA A 107 -0.93 6.34 -12.52
C ALA A 107 -1.79 5.69 -11.43
N ALA A 108 -3.07 5.51 -11.72
CA ALA A 108 -4.00 4.68 -10.95
C ALA A 108 -4.31 3.40 -11.76
N HIS A 109 -4.38 2.24 -11.11
CA HIS A 109 -4.72 0.96 -11.75
C HIS A 109 -6.01 0.37 -11.16
N PRO A 110 -6.89 -0.26 -11.96
CA PRO A 110 -8.17 -0.82 -11.52
C PRO A 110 -8.10 -2.09 -10.63
N ASP A 111 -6.91 -2.64 -10.37
CA ASP A 111 -6.74 -3.84 -9.52
C ASP A 111 -6.37 -3.44 -8.09
N LEU A 112 -7.21 -2.62 -7.49
CA LEU A 112 -7.00 -2.11 -6.15
C LEU A 112 -7.21 -3.24 -5.14
N CYS A 113 -6.08 -3.77 -4.65
CA CYS A 113 -6.05 -4.70 -3.53
C CYS A 113 -6.34 -4.00 -2.20
N ILE A 114 -6.68 -2.70 -2.22
CA ILE A 114 -6.94 -1.87 -1.06
C ILE A 114 -8.38 -1.38 -1.05
N THR A 115 -9.09 -1.66 0.04
CA THR A 115 -10.43 -1.13 0.33
C THR A 115 -10.33 -0.12 1.46
N CYS A 116 -10.88 1.08 1.28
CA CYS A 116 -10.81 2.16 2.27
C CYS A 116 -12.22 2.61 2.67
N CYS A 117 -12.41 2.88 3.97
CA CYS A 117 -13.67 3.27 4.58
C CYS A 117 -13.57 4.67 5.19
#